data_AF-A0A6F9A762-F1
#
_entry.id   AF-A0A6F9A762-F1
#
_cell.length_a   1.000
_cell.length_b   1.000
_cell.length_c   1.000
_cell.angle_alpha   90.00
_cell.angle_beta   90.00
_cell.angle_gamma   90.00
#
_symmetry.space_group_name_H-M   'P 1'
#
loop_
_entity.id
_entity.type
_entity.pdbx_description
1 polymer ?
#
loop_
_entity_poly.entity_id
_entity_poly.type
_entity_poly.pdbx_seq_one_letter_code
_entity_poly.pdbx_strand_id
1 'polypeptide(L)'
;MFSTLLLLSLVVSCEADFFPPVVNVSLDDPPEVRWASLFKVFDVDYLQKAGAEVIDTTVPKWVHHAITPIVEALEKYVPPPYAREIRGLASYFGGSLSDIILLNFAYEISANLTINILFLKNGTVAYRGTSFAGYVGLWTGQSPNKFTISGDQRGEDHWWNWWKNWVSAFLLKRSPVSWLVRETLEEAADFQDAVMRLSKIPIITSVYYIVAGVKPGEGVVVTRDRKGPADIWPLEPLNGGWFRVETNFDHWLPPPTKDNRRSTVYTTTMSAASPEKYNTKGCHSDE
;
A
#
# COMPACT_ATOMS: atom_id res chain seq x y z
N MET A 1 -47.95 29.91 22.60
CA MET A 1 -46.69 30.00 23.37
C MET A 1 -46.41 28.63 23.96
N PHE A 2 -45.57 27.82 23.30
CA PHE A 2 -44.91 26.68 23.92
C PHE A 2 -43.55 26.51 23.23
N SER A 3 -42.50 26.66 24.03
CA SER A 3 -41.10 26.60 23.65
C SER A 3 -40.72 25.23 23.09
N THR A 4 -40.11 25.19 21.91
CA THR A 4 -39.31 24.06 21.44
C THR A 4 -37.90 24.21 21.99
N LEU A 5 -37.54 23.33 22.92
CA LEU A 5 -36.18 23.20 23.43
C LEU A 5 -35.30 22.53 22.36
N LEU A 6 -34.22 23.22 21.97
CA LEU A 6 -33.09 22.62 21.27
C LEU A 6 -32.44 21.56 22.18
N LEU A 7 -32.21 20.36 21.65
CA LEU A 7 -31.19 19.45 22.14
C LEU A 7 -30.17 19.25 21.01
N LEU A 8 -29.12 20.07 21.03
CA LEU A 8 -27.86 19.82 20.35
C LEU A 8 -27.22 18.59 21.01
N SER A 9 -27.26 17.45 20.35
CA SER A 9 -26.31 16.37 20.61
C SER A 9 -25.00 16.73 19.91
N LEU A 10 -24.14 17.49 20.58
CA LEU A 10 -22.72 17.54 20.27
C LEU A 10 -22.12 16.18 20.65
N VAL A 11 -22.14 15.25 19.70
CA VAL A 11 -21.22 14.11 19.74
C VAL A 11 -19.85 14.70 19.44
N VAL A 12 -19.11 15.03 20.50
CA VAL A 12 -17.67 15.22 20.42
C VAL A 12 -17.11 13.83 20.15
N SER A 13 -16.96 13.47 18.87
CA SER A 13 -16.08 12.38 18.50
C SER A 13 -14.67 12.83 18.87
N CYS A 14 -14.19 12.37 20.01
CA CYS A 14 -12.78 12.36 20.30
C CYS A 14 -12.18 11.30 19.38
N GLU A 15 -11.93 11.65 18.11
CA GLU A 15 -10.96 10.90 17.30
C GLU A 15 -9.63 11.08 18.03
N ALA A 16 -9.20 10.05 18.73
CA ALA A 16 -7.81 9.99 19.12
C ALA A 16 -7.00 10.07 17.82
N ASP A 17 -6.20 11.11 17.65
CA ASP A 17 -5.29 11.23 16.51
C ASP A 17 -4.33 10.04 16.56
N PHE A 18 -4.68 8.96 15.86
CA PHE A 18 -3.84 7.79 15.72
C PHE A 18 -2.72 8.16 14.76
N PHE A 19 -1.53 8.38 15.31
CA PHE A 19 -0.31 8.52 14.53
C PHE A 19 0.38 7.14 14.47
N PRO A 20 0.45 6.51 13.28
CA PRO A 20 1.16 5.25 13.13
C PRO A 20 2.62 5.40 13.58
N PRO A 21 3.17 4.45 14.36
CA PRO A 21 4.56 4.51 14.82
C PRO A 21 5.53 4.51 13.63
N VAL A 22 6.67 5.18 13.83
CA VAL A 22 7.73 5.27 12.81
C VAL A 22 8.79 4.19 13.07
N VAL A 23 9.13 3.44 12.03
CA VAL A 23 10.11 2.36 12.03
C VAL A 23 11.22 2.68 11.04
N ASN A 24 12.47 2.57 11.48
CA ASN A 24 13.63 2.76 10.61
C ASN A 24 14.10 1.41 10.06
N VAL A 25 14.26 1.33 8.74
CA VAL A 25 14.77 0.16 8.03
C VAL A 25 16.06 0.54 7.30
N SER A 26 17.20 0.05 7.77
CA SER A 26 18.50 0.27 7.12
C SER A 26 18.66 -0.66 5.91
N LEU A 27 18.83 -0.10 4.72
CA LEU A 27 19.12 -0.85 3.48
C LEU A 27 20.58 -1.33 3.40
N ASP A 28 21.44 -0.86 4.31
CA ASP A 28 22.83 -1.31 4.43
C ASP A 28 22.96 -2.57 5.31
N ASP A 29 21.95 -2.84 6.13
CA ASP A 29 21.91 -4.02 6.96
C ASP A 29 21.56 -5.27 6.14
N PRO A 30 22.04 -6.47 6.56
CA PRO A 30 21.56 -7.74 6.02
C PRO A 30 20.03 -7.82 6.09
N PRO A 31 19.34 -8.28 5.02
CA PRO A 31 17.88 -8.28 4.97
C PRO A 31 17.16 -8.93 6.17
N GLU A 32 17.72 -9.98 6.78
CA GLU A 32 17.13 -10.67 7.94
C GLU A 32 16.98 -9.79 9.18
N VAL A 33 17.79 -8.74 9.32
CA VAL A 33 17.79 -7.90 10.52
C VAL A 33 17.19 -6.52 10.29
N ARG A 34 16.82 -6.20 9.05
CA ARG A 34 16.28 -4.89 8.64
C ARG A 34 15.06 -4.44 9.42
N TRP A 35 14.21 -5.40 9.80
CA TRP A 35 12.95 -5.16 10.49
C TRP A 35 13.06 -5.24 12.03
N ALA A 36 14.26 -5.37 12.59
CA ALA A 36 14.47 -5.51 14.03
C ALA A 36 13.90 -4.34 14.86
N SER A 37 13.85 -3.14 14.29
CA SER A 37 13.29 -1.94 14.93
C SER A 37 11.77 -2.02 15.14
N LEU A 38 11.04 -2.83 14.36
CA LEU A 38 9.60 -3.05 14.51
C LEU A 38 9.25 -3.59 15.91
N PHE A 39 10.10 -4.45 16.45
CA PHE A 39 9.91 -5.11 17.76
C PHE A 39 10.27 -4.20 18.94
N LYS A 40 10.71 -2.96 18.67
CA LYS A 40 10.86 -1.93 19.70
C LYS A 40 9.59 -1.09 19.86
N VAL A 41 8.71 -1.11 18.85
CA VAL A 41 7.48 -0.30 18.83
C VAL A 41 6.21 -1.13 19.04
N PHE A 42 6.24 -2.42 18.76
CA PHE A 42 5.14 -3.34 19.07
C PHE A 42 5.56 -4.46 20.02
N ASP A 43 4.62 -4.84 20.87
CA ASP A 43 4.68 -6.07 21.64
C ASP A 43 4.55 -7.30 20.72
N VAL A 44 5.39 -8.32 20.95
CA VAL A 44 5.46 -9.51 20.08
C VAL A 44 4.19 -10.35 20.19
N ASP A 45 3.65 -10.54 21.40
CA ASP A 45 2.41 -11.31 21.61
C ASP A 45 1.22 -10.63 20.94
N TYR A 46 1.21 -9.29 20.95
CA TYR A 46 0.23 -8.50 20.20
C TYR A 46 0.33 -8.75 18.69
N LEU A 47 1.53 -8.65 18.11
CA LEU A 47 1.75 -8.88 16.68
C LEU A 47 1.37 -10.30 16.25
N GLN A 48 1.69 -11.32 17.06
CA GLN A 48 1.30 -12.71 16.81
C GLN A 48 -0.23 -12.86 16.75
N LYS A 49 -0.95 -12.32 17.74
CA LYS A 49 -2.42 -12.40 17.79
C LYS A 49 -3.07 -11.69 16.62
N ALA A 50 -2.61 -10.47 16.32
CA ALA A 50 -3.14 -9.68 15.21
C ALA A 50 -2.86 -10.36 13.85
N GLY A 51 -1.66 -10.91 13.66
CA GLY A 51 -1.33 -11.69 12.46
C GLY A 51 -2.21 -12.93 12.31
N ALA A 52 -2.40 -13.69 13.38
CA ALA A 52 -3.28 -14.86 13.38
C ALA A 52 -4.74 -14.51 13.05
N GLU A 53 -5.24 -13.37 13.55
CA GLU A 53 -6.59 -12.89 13.26
C GLU A 53 -6.76 -12.52 11.78
N VAL A 54 -5.79 -11.82 11.19
CA VAL A 54 -5.78 -11.50 9.74
C VAL A 54 -5.77 -12.78 8.89
N ILE A 55 -4.97 -13.77 9.28
CA ILE A 55 -4.91 -15.05 8.57
C ILE A 55 -6.21 -15.83 8.71
N ASP A 56 -6.75 -15.95 9.93
CA ASP A 56 -7.98 -16.71 10.21
C ASP A 56 -9.22 -16.12 9.50
N THR A 57 -9.24 -14.80 9.30
CA THR A 57 -10.32 -14.10 8.57
C THR A 57 -10.17 -14.24 7.05
N THR A 58 -8.94 -14.37 6.55
CA THR A 58 -8.65 -14.47 5.12
C THR A 58 -8.66 -15.92 4.61
N VAL A 59 -8.18 -16.86 5.42
CA VAL A 59 -7.94 -18.26 5.04
C VAL A 59 -8.59 -19.18 6.08
N PRO A 60 -9.55 -20.04 5.69
CA PRO A 60 -10.13 -21.03 6.60
C PRO A 60 -9.05 -21.92 7.22
N LYS A 61 -9.17 -22.22 8.52
CA LYS A 61 -8.15 -22.96 9.29
C LYS A 61 -7.67 -24.27 8.65
N TRP A 62 -8.61 -25.04 8.08
CA TRP A 62 -8.26 -26.29 7.41
C TRP A 62 -7.42 -26.07 6.15
N VAL A 63 -7.68 -24.98 5.41
CA VAL A 63 -6.88 -24.59 4.24
C VAL A 63 -5.52 -24.14 4.69
N HIS A 64 -5.46 -23.29 5.72
CA HIS A 64 -4.19 -22.81 6.26
C HIS A 64 -3.26 -23.99 6.60
N HIS A 65 -3.75 -24.96 7.39
CA HIS A 65 -2.96 -26.15 7.74
C HIS A 65 -2.54 -26.98 6.52
N ALA A 66 -3.40 -27.10 5.52
CA ALA A 66 -3.10 -27.88 4.31
C ALA A 66 -2.02 -27.24 3.42
N ILE A 67 -1.91 -25.90 3.42
CA ILE A 67 -1.03 -25.16 2.50
C ILE A 67 0.31 -24.80 3.13
N THR A 68 0.44 -24.81 4.46
CA THR A 68 1.69 -24.53 5.18
C THR A 68 2.93 -25.20 4.57
N PRO A 69 2.99 -26.54 4.36
CA PRO A 69 4.19 -27.17 3.82
C PRO A 69 4.48 -26.74 2.37
N ILE A 70 3.45 -26.39 1.61
CA ILE A 70 3.59 -25.92 0.23
C ILE A 70 4.17 -24.50 0.24
N VAL A 71 3.63 -23.62 1.08
CA VAL A 71 4.07 -22.23 1.22
C VAL A 71 5.53 -22.17 1.66
N GLU A 72 5.92 -22.97 2.66
CA GLU A 72 7.31 -23.08 3.11
C GLU A 72 8.24 -23.58 2.01
N ALA A 73 7.84 -24.61 1.25
CA ALA A 73 8.64 -25.12 0.13
C ALA A 73 8.80 -24.11 -1.02
N LEU A 74 7.85 -23.18 -1.16
CA LEU A 74 7.85 -22.16 -2.20
C LEU A 74 8.66 -20.91 -1.82
N GLU A 75 9.04 -20.76 -0.56
CA GLU A 75 9.85 -19.63 -0.08
C GLU A 75 11.15 -19.45 -0.88
N LYS A 76 11.78 -20.52 -1.35
CA LYS A 76 12.99 -20.45 -2.20
C LYS A 76 12.80 -19.71 -3.53
N TYR A 77 11.56 -19.50 -3.96
CA TYR A 77 11.23 -18.75 -5.16
C TYR A 77 10.95 -17.26 -4.87
N VAL A 78 10.86 -16.88 -3.60
CA VAL A 78 10.74 -15.49 -3.21
C VAL A 78 12.03 -14.76 -3.60
N PRO A 79 11.97 -13.68 -4.40
CA PRO A 79 13.16 -12.95 -4.79
C PRO A 79 13.85 -12.29 -3.59
N PRO A 80 15.19 -12.16 -3.61
CA PRO A 80 15.88 -11.27 -2.70
C PRO A 80 15.50 -9.80 -3.00
N PRO A 81 15.49 -8.90 -2.00
CA PRO A 81 15.82 -9.16 -0.59
C PRO A 81 14.66 -9.79 0.21
N TYR A 82 13.45 -9.83 -0.34
CA TYR A 82 12.21 -10.13 0.38
C TYR A 82 12.20 -11.48 1.08
N ALA A 83 12.77 -12.54 0.48
CA ALA A 83 12.82 -13.86 1.13
C ALA A 83 13.53 -13.79 2.49
N ARG A 84 14.66 -13.08 2.53
CA ARG A 84 15.48 -12.93 3.73
C ARG A 84 14.83 -11.97 4.73
N GLU A 85 14.15 -10.91 4.26
CA GLU A 85 13.38 -10.03 5.15
C GLU A 85 12.21 -10.76 5.81
N ILE A 86 11.48 -11.60 5.06
CA ILE A 86 10.37 -12.43 5.56
C ILE A 86 10.90 -13.44 6.59
N ARG A 87 12.06 -14.10 6.34
CA ARG A 87 12.71 -14.95 7.35
C ARG A 87 13.05 -14.19 8.62
N GLY A 88 13.59 -12.98 8.48
CA GLY A 88 13.87 -12.07 9.59
C GLY A 88 12.63 -11.83 10.43
N LEU A 89 11.56 -11.33 9.81
CA LEU A 89 10.27 -11.11 10.44
C LEU A 89 9.75 -12.37 11.15
N ALA A 90 9.77 -13.53 10.49
CA ALA A 90 9.32 -14.80 11.08
C ALA A 90 10.11 -15.15 12.35
N SER A 91 11.42 -14.96 12.34
CA SER A 91 12.27 -15.24 13.50
C SER A 91 11.96 -14.37 14.72
N TYR A 92 11.59 -13.11 14.50
CA TYR A 92 11.25 -12.17 15.58
C TYR A 92 9.80 -12.30 16.06
N PHE A 93 8.87 -12.59 15.15
CA PHE A 93 7.48 -12.86 15.51
C PHE A 93 7.35 -14.13 16.35
N GLY A 94 8.29 -15.08 16.26
CA GLY A 94 8.13 -16.41 16.86
C GLY A 94 7.01 -17.24 16.22
N GLY A 95 6.49 -16.79 15.07
CA GLY A 95 5.45 -17.44 14.27
C GLY A 95 6.04 -18.29 13.15
N SER A 96 5.17 -18.96 12.37
CA SER A 96 5.65 -19.75 11.23
C SER A 96 6.07 -18.84 10.07
N LEU A 97 7.06 -19.28 9.30
CA LEU A 97 7.44 -18.62 8.05
C LEU A 97 6.25 -18.52 7.10
N SER A 98 5.40 -19.56 7.07
CA SER A 98 4.15 -19.58 6.31
C SER A 98 3.22 -18.43 6.69
N ASP A 99 3.07 -18.11 7.97
CA ASP A 99 2.19 -17.02 8.43
C ASP A 99 2.64 -15.66 7.91
N ILE A 100 3.92 -15.33 8.06
CA ILE A 100 4.47 -14.05 7.57
C ILE A 100 4.34 -13.97 6.05
N ILE A 101 4.58 -15.08 5.37
CA ILE A 101 4.37 -15.18 3.94
C ILE A 101 2.91 -14.90 3.59
N LEU A 102 1.93 -15.52 4.27
CA LEU A 102 0.50 -15.31 4.02
C LEU A 102 0.09 -13.86 4.27
N LEU A 103 0.59 -13.22 5.34
CA LEU A 103 0.36 -11.80 5.61
C LEU A 103 0.81 -10.91 4.45
N ASN A 104 1.86 -11.28 3.72
CA ASN A 104 2.34 -10.53 2.55
C ASN A 104 1.43 -10.64 1.31
N PHE A 105 0.42 -11.51 1.36
CA PHE A 105 -0.64 -11.64 0.35
C PHE A 105 -2.04 -11.33 0.91
N ALA A 106 -2.15 -10.97 2.19
CA ALA A 106 -3.37 -10.46 2.78
C ALA A 106 -3.50 -8.97 2.43
N TYR A 107 -4.60 -8.63 1.75
CA TYR A 107 -4.86 -7.26 1.29
C TYR A 107 -5.80 -6.47 2.23
N GLU A 108 -6.38 -7.14 3.22
CA GLU A 108 -7.16 -6.51 4.29
C GLU A 108 -6.42 -6.68 5.61
N ILE A 109 -5.71 -5.63 6.03
CA ILE A 109 -4.96 -5.62 7.29
C ILE A 109 -5.51 -4.50 8.18
N SER A 110 -5.62 -4.78 9.48
CA SER A 110 -6.18 -3.87 10.47
C SER A 110 -5.38 -2.55 10.58
N ALA A 111 -6.10 -1.44 10.74
CA ALA A 111 -5.50 -0.10 10.94
C ALA A 111 -4.51 -0.06 12.13
N ASN A 112 -4.69 -0.91 13.14
CA ASN A 112 -3.83 -0.96 14.32
C ASN A 112 -2.42 -1.53 14.04
N LEU A 113 -2.22 -2.17 12.89
CA LEU A 113 -0.92 -2.65 12.43
C LEU A 113 -0.21 -1.64 11.52
N THR A 114 -0.82 -0.48 11.25
CA THR A 114 -0.25 0.53 10.36
C THR A 114 1.04 1.09 10.95
N ILE A 115 2.06 1.23 10.11
CA ILE A 115 3.37 1.79 10.46
C ILE A 115 3.82 2.76 9.37
N ASN A 116 4.53 3.80 9.79
CA ASN A 116 5.33 4.63 8.89
C ASN A 116 6.76 4.08 8.87
N ILE A 117 7.36 3.98 7.69
CA ILE A 117 8.68 3.39 7.51
C ILE A 117 9.61 4.40 6.85
N LEU A 118 10.78 4.59 7.45
CA LEU A 118 11.90 5.30 6.85
C LEU A 118 12.93 4.29 6.36
N PHE A 119 13.08 4.16 5.04
CA PHE A 119 14.12 3.33 4.45
C PHE A 119 15.40 4.15 4.32
N LEU A 120 16.44 3.74 5.04
CA LEU A 120 17.70 4.46 5.16
C LEU A 120 18.78 3.84 4.28
N LYS A 121 19.52 4.65 3.53
CA LYS A 121 20.73 4.25 2.80
C LYS A 121 21.86 5.19 3.20
N ASN A 122 22.99 4.64 3.64
CA ASN A 122 24.13 5.36 4.19
C ASN A 122 23.72 6.39 5.27
N GLY A 123 22.77 6.01 6.13
CA GLY A 123 22.25 6.86 7.21
C GLY A 123 21.28 7.97 6.77
N THR A 124 20.94 8.07 5.47
CA THR A 124 20.01 9.08 4.94
C THR A 124 18.72 8.43 4.45
N VAL A 125 17.59 9.15 4.51
CA VAL A 125 16.31 8.63 4.01
C VAL A 125 16.35 8.50 2.49
N ALA A 126 16.39 7.28 1.99
CA ALA A 126 16.34 6.97 0.57
C ALA A 126 14.92 7.07 0.04
N TYR A 127 13.96 6.50 0.78
CA TYR A 127 12.52 6.64 0.53
C TYR A 127 11.74 6.36 1.82
N ARG A 128 10.46 6.69 1.82
CA ARG A 128 9.54 6.44 2.94
C ARG A 128 8.26 5.81 2.45
N GLY A 129 7.57 5.11 3.34
CA GLY A 129 6.28 4.51 3.02
C GLY A 129 5.41 4.29 4.24
N THR A 130 4.15 4.02 4.00
CA THR A 130 3.21 3.55 5.00
C THR A 130 2.84 2.12 4.65
N SER A 131 2.94 1.23 5.63
CA SER A 131 2.69 -0.20 5.46
C SER A 131 2.13 -0.80 6.75
N PHE A 132 2.13 -2.12 6.85
CA PHE A 132 1.66 -2.84 8.02
C PHE A 132 2.80 -3.65 8.66
N ALA A 133 2.78 -3.80 9.98
CA ALA A 133 3.68 -4.69 10.68
C ALA A 133 3.57 -6.14 10.14
N GLY A 134 4.70 -6.74 9.75
CA GLY A 134 4.73 -8.06 9.10
C GLY A 134 4.66 -8.03 7.57
N TYR A 135 4.51 -6.86 6.95
CA TYR A 135 4.41 -6.68 5.50
C TYR A 135 5.68 -6.03 4.91
N VAL A 136 6.33 -6.68 3.94
CA VAL A 136 7.58 -6.17 3.33
C VAL A 136 7.34 -5.27 2.12
N GLY A 137 6.14 -5.27 1.54
CA GLY A 137 5.77 -4.38 0.44
C GLY A 137 5.38 -2.97 0.91
N LEU A 138 5.10 -2.09 -0.05
CA LEU A 138 4.52 -0.76 0.19
C LEU A 138 3.29 -0.57 -0.70
N TRP A 139 2.21 -0.07 -0.13
CA TRP A 139 1.05 0.41 -0.89
C TRP A 139 1.10 1.90 -1.11
N THR A 140 1.67 2.63 -0.15
CA THR A 140 1.79 4.08 -0.17
C THR A 140 3.23 4.47 0.15
N GLY A 141 3.80 5.38 -0.62
CA GLY A 141 5.14 5.89 -0.32
C GLY A 141 5.59 7.07 -1.16
N GLN A 142 6.76 7.58 -0.78
CA GLN A 142 7.37 8.76 -1.37
C GLN A 142 8.87 8.52 -1.55
N SER A 143 9.34 8.77 -2.78
CA SER A 143 10.75 8.96 -3.09
C SER A 143 11.05 10.47 -3.03
N PRO A 144 11.86 10.95 -2.06
CA PRO A 144 12.07 12.37 -1.80
C PRO A 144 12.51 13.13 -3.05
N ASN A 145 11.87 14.28 -3.31
CA ASN A 145 12.15 15.15 -4.45
C ASN A 145 11.97 14.50 -5.85
N LYS A 146 11.31 13.34 -5.93
CA LYS A 146 11.10 12.63 -7.20
C LYS A 146 9.63 12.37 -7.49
N PHE A 147 8.97 11.56 -6.67
CA PHE A 147 7.56 11.16 -6.87
C PHE A 147 6.96 10.51 -5.62
N THR A 148 5.63 10.44 -5.59
CA THR A 148 4.83 9.64 -4.66
C THR A 148 4.05 8.57 -5.41
N ILE A 149 3.75 7.46 -4.72
CA ILE A 149 2.91 6.38 -5.23
C ILE A 149 1.90 5.98 -4.17
N SER A 150 0.64 5.79 -4.58
CA SER A 150 -0.32 4.95 -3.87
C SER A 150 -0.88 3.88 -4.81
N GLY A 151 -1.35 2.77 -4.25
CA GLY A 151 -1.95 1.67 -4.99
C GLY A 151 -3.34 1.34 -4.49
N ASP A 152 -4.29 1.22 -5.41
CA ASP A 152 -5.65 0.80 -5.09
C ASP A 152 -5.95 -0.56 -5.74
N GLN A 153 -6.67 -1.42 -5.02
CA GLN A 153 -7.05 -2.74 -5.55
C GLN A 153 -7.98 -2.60 -6.76
N ARG A 154 -7.73 -3.39 -7.80
CA ARG A 154 -8.56 -3.49 -9.00
C ARG A 154 -9.14 -4.89 -9.15
N GLY A 155 -10.47 -4.96 -9.18
CA GLY A 155 -11.23 -6.19 -9.40
C GLY A 155 -11.55 -6.97 -8.12
N GLU A 156 -12.43 -7.95 -8.25
CA GLU A 156 -12.96 -8.80 -7.17
C GLU A 156 -12.10 -10.06 -7.00
N ASP A 157 -10.78 -9.90 -6.87
CA ASP A 157 -9.87 -11.03 -6.69
C ASP A 157 -10.19 -11.73 -5.35
N HIS A 158 -11.05 -12.74 -5.42
CA HIS A 158 -11.44 -13.51 -4.24
C HIS A 158 -10.27 -14.31 -3.68
N TRP A 159 -10.21 -14.44 -2.35
CA TRP A 159 -9.10 -15.10 -1.65
C TRP A 159 -8.85 -16.52 -2.17
N TRP A 160 -9.85 -17.31 -2.59
CA TRP A 160 -9.63 -18.66 -3.11
C TRP A 160 -8.81 -18.70 -4.42
N ASN A 161 -8.60 -17.57 -5.10
CA ASN A 161 -7.68 -17.43 -6.21
C ASN A 161 -6.25 -17.07 -5.78
N TRP A 162 -5.94 -17.01 -4.48
CA TRP A 162 -4.62 -16.67 -3.92
C TRP A 162 -3.50 -17.51 -4.55
N TRP A 163 -3.76 -18.81 -4.78
CA TRP A 163 -2.81 -19.73 -5.39
C TRP A 163 -2.44 -19.33 -6.83
N LYS A 164 -3.34 -18.67 -7.59
CA LYS A 164 -3.03 -18.14 -8.93
C LYS A 164 -2.06 -16.96 -8.84
N ASN A 165 -2.17 -16.15 -7.80
CA ASN A 165 -1.27 -15.03 -7.54
C ASN A 165 0.11 -15.56 -7.12
N TRP A 166 0.15 -16.61 -6.31
CA TRP A 166 1.35 -17.37 -5.97
C TRP A 166 2.05 -18.02 -7.16
N VAL A 167 1.32 -18.78 -7.97
CA VAL A 167 1.84 -19.38 -9.21
C VAL A 167 2.37 -18.28 -10.14
N SER A 168 1.63 -17.19 -10.28
CA SER A 168 2.07 -16.05 -11.07
C SER A 168 3.32 -15.38 -10.49
N ALA A 169 3.45 -15.28 -9.17
CA ALA A 169 4.60 -14.67 -8.53
C ALA A 169 5.86 -15.50 -8.73
N PHE A 170 5.77 -16.78 -8.37
CA PHE A 170 6.95 -17.61 -8.13
C PHE A 170 7.31 -18.51 -9.31
N LEU A 171 6.32 -18.95 -10.10
CA LEU A 171 6.58 -19.74 -11.32
C LEU A 171 6.70 -18.85 -12.57
N LEU A 172 5.91 -17.78 -12.65
CA LEU A 172 5.97 -16.83 -13.78
C LEU A 172 6.84 -15.60 -13.51
N LYS A 173 7.49 -15.53 -12.33
CA LYS A 173 8.39 -14.44 -11.92
C LYS A 173 7.74 -13.05 -12.04
N ARG A 174 6.44 -12.94 -11.76
CA ARG A 174 5.74 -11.64 -11.74
C ARG A 174 5.86 -11.01 -10.35
N SER A 175 5.91 -9.68 -10.30
CA SER A 175 6.07 -8.98 -9.02
C SER A 175 4.73 -8.86 -8.27
N PRO A 176 4.68 -9.12 -6.96
CA PRO A 176 3.58 -8.65 -6.13
C PRO A 176 3.40 -7.13 -6.27
N VAL A 177 2.15 -6.69 -6.34
CA VAL A 177 1.84 -5.30 -6.73
C VAL A 177 2.43 -4.26 -5.78
N SER A 178 2.46 -4.55 -4.48
CA SER A 178 3.06 -3.70 -3.44
C SER A 178 4.59 -3.81 -3.36
N TRP A 179 5.17 -4.91 -3.84
CA TRP A 179 6.62 -5.07 -3.90
C TRP A 179 7.17 -4.24 -5.04
N LEU A 180 6.50 -4.27 -6.19
CA LEU A 180 6.83 -3.40 -7.32
C LEU A 180 6.80 -1.91 -6.95
N VAL A 181 5.87 -1.48 -6.09
CA VAL A 181 5.86 -0.10 -5.56
C VAL A 181 7.12 0.18 -4.75
N ARG A 182 7.50 -0.71 -3.84
CA ARG A 182 8.72 -0.57 -3.03
C ARG A 182 9.98 -0.54 -3.90
N GLU A 183 10.11 -1.47 -4.85
CA GLU A 183 11.21 -1.50 -5.83
C GLU A 183 11.26 -0.19 -6.63
N THR A 184 10.10 0.32 -7.05
CA THR A 184 10.03 1.58 -7.81
C THR A 184 10.46 2.77 -6.96
N LEU A 185 10.02 2.87 -5.70
CA LEU A 185 10.45 3.93 -4.78
C LEU A 185 11.96 3.92 -4.52
N GLU A 186 12.56 2.73 -4.47
CA GLU A 186 13.99 2.53 -4.25
C GLU A 186 14.83 2.83 -5.49
N GLU A 187 14.41 2.36 -6.67
CA GLU A 187 15.26 2.31 -7.86
C GLU A 187 14.97 3.38 -8.91
N ALA A 188 13.74 3.91 -8.98
CA ALA A 188 13.38 4.78 -10.09
C ALA A 188 14.11 6.13 -10.02
N ALA A 189 14.59 6.58 -11.18
CA ALA A 189 15.34 7.82 -11.28
C ALA A 189 14.45 9.05 -11.03
N ASP A 190 13.24 9.04 -11.59
CA ASP A 190 12.28 10.13 -11.57
C ASP A 190 10.84 9.63 -11.80
N PHE A 191 9.89 10.57 -11.90
CA PHE A 191 8.48 10.29 -12.16
C PHE A 191 8.24 9.47 -13.44
N GLN A 192 8.94 9.75 -14.53
CA GLN A 192 8.71 9.07 -15.82
C GLN A 192 9.23 7.63 -15.78
N ASP A 193 10.41 7.41 -15.19
CA ASP A 193 10.93 6.06 -14.95
C ASP A 193 9.97 5.26 -14.03
N ALA A 194 9.46 5.89 -12.97
CA ALA A 194 8.48 5.27 -12.07
C ALA A 194 7.21 4.83 -12.82
N VAL A 195 6.61 5.72 -13.61
CA VAL A 195 5.42 5.40 -14.42
C VAL A 195 5.71 4.28 -15.43
N MET A 196 6.90 4.27 -16.05
CA MET A 196 7.29 3.23 -17.01
C MET A 196 7.43 1.86 -16.34
N ARG A 197 8.13 1.79 -15.20
CA ARG A 197 8.28 0.57 -14.39
C ARG A 197 6.91 0.04 -13.96
N LEU A 198 6.09 0.90 -13.38
CA LEU A 198 4.74 0.60 -12.91
C LEU A 198 3.75 0.31 -14.05
N SER A 199 4.09 0.61 -15.30
CA SER A 199 3.26 0.25 -16.47
C SER A 199 3.67 -1.09 -17.07
N LYS A 200 4.97 -1.39 -17.13
CA LYS A 200 5.52 -2.47 -17.96
C LYS A 200 5.93 -3.72 -17.19
N ILE A 201 6.32 -3.62 -15.93
CA ILE A 201 6.75 -4.80 -15.16
C ILE A 201 5.54 -5.69 -14.90
N PRO A 202 5.58 -7.00 -15.26
CA PRO A 202 4.48 -7.92 -15.03
C PRO A 202 4.15 -8.08 -13.55
N ILE A 203 2.87 -8.08 -13.21
CA ILE A 203 2.36 -8.15 -11.83
C ILE A 203 1.44 -9.36 -11.62
N ILE A 204 1.26 -9.76 -10.36
CA ILE A 204 0.51 -10.98 -10.01
C ILE A 204 -1.00 -10.78 -10.03
N THR A 205 -1.48 -9.56 -9.80
CA THR A 205 -2.91 -9.19 -9.79
C THR A 205 -3.08 -7.78 -10.38
N SER A 206 -4.31 -7.41 -10.72
CA SER A 206 -4.64 -6.09 -11.25
C SER A 206 -4.64 -5.05 -10.13
N VAL A 207 -4.27 -3.81 -10.46
CA VAL A 207 -4.15 -2.71 -9.49
C VAL A 207 -4.31 -1.37 -10.22
N TYR A 208 -4.62 -0.31 -9.50
CA TYR A 208 -4.42 1.07 -9.98
C TYR A 208 -3.20 1.65 -9.27
N TYR A 209 -2.21 2.13 -10.02
CA TYR A 209 -1.11 2.90 -9.45
C TYR A 209 -1.36 4.39 -9.66
N ILE A 210 -1.48 5.14 -8.58
CA ILE A 210 -1.62 6.59 -8.60
C ILE A 210 -0.24 7.17 -8.30
N VAL A 211 0.31 7.89 -9.27
CA VAL A 211 1.67 8.44 -9.20
C VAL A 211 1.61 9.95 -9.35
N ALA A 212 2.32 10.69 -8.50
CA ALA A 212 2.50 12.14 -8.66
C ALA A 212 3.98 12.49 -8.62
N GLY A 213 4.42 13.38 -9.51
CA GLY A 213 5.80 13.86 -9.60
C GLY A 213 5.99 15.19 -8.89
N VAL A 214 7.05 15.90 -9.27
CA VAL A 214 7.43 17.19 -8.67
C VAL A 214 7.23 18.37 -9.61
N LYS A 215 6.95 18.14 -10.90
CA LYS A 215 6.70 19.18 -11.89
C LYS A 215 5.20 19.36 -12.17
N PRO A 216 4.77 20.56 -12.62
CA PRO A 216 3.40 20.77 -13.05
C PRO A 216 2.96 19.75 -14.11
N GLY A 217 1.80 19.14 -13.90
CA GLY A 217 1.25 18.12 -14.79
C GLY A 217 1.77 16.70 -14.56
N GLU A 218 2.77 16.48 -13.69
CA GLU A 218 3.20 15.14 -13.30
C GLU A 218 2.22 14.52 -12.30
N GLY A 219 1.16 13.93 -12.84
CA GLY A 219 0.23 13.09 -12.10
C GLY A 219 -0.46 12.12 -13.05
N VAL A 220 -0.61 10.86 -12.66
CA VAL A 220 -1.20 9.82 -13.51
C VAL A 220 -1.83 8.72 -12.69
N VAL A 221 -2.94 8.18 -13.17
CA VAL A 221 -3.49 6.90 -12.74
C VAL A 221 -3.14 5.86 -13.80
N VAL A 222 -2.37 4.84 -13.42
CA VAL A 222 -2.05 3.70 -14.29
C VAL A 222 -2.98 2.56 -13.93
N THR A 223 -3.96 2.28 -14.78
CA THR A 223 -4.87 1.14 -14.61
C THR A 223 -4.18 -0.11 -15.13
N ARG A 224 -3.85 -1.05 -14.24
CA ARG A 224 -3.03 -2.22 -14.58
C ARG A 224 -3.81 -3.53 -14.64
N ASP A 225 -3.45 -4.31 -15.65
CA ASP A 225 -3.59 -5.76 -15.68
C ASP A 225 -2.25 -6.45 -15.43
N ARG A 226 -2.30 -7.77 -15.22
CA ARG A 226 -1.12 -8.62 -14.97
C ARG A 226 0.01 -8.45 -16.00
N LYS A 227 -0.32 -8.16 -17.26
CA LYS A 227 0.64 -8.08 -18.37
C LYS A 227 1.05 -6.65 -18.76
N GLY A 228 0.29 -5.63 -18.38
CA GLY A 228 0.52 -4.27 -18.85
C GLY A 228 -0.60 -3.32 -18.43
N PRO A 229 -0.60 -2.07 -18.91
CA PRO A 229 -1.63 -1.10 -18.61
C PRO A 229 -2.88 -1.36 -19.48
N ALA A 230 -4.04 -1.42 -18.85
CA ALA A 230 -5.32 -1.30 -19.54
C ALA A 230 -5.57 0.16 -19.96
N ASP A 231 -5.10 1.12 -19.14
CA ASP A 231 -5.12 2.54 -19.44
C ASP A 231 -4.02 3.30 -18.68
N ILE A 232 -3.64 4.46 -19.21
CA ILE A 232 -2.74 5.43 -18.56
C ILE A 232 -3.46 6.78 -18.60
N TRP A 233 -3.89 7.27 -17.44
CA TRP A 233 -4.74 8.45 -17.31
C TRP A 233 -3.99 9.62 -16.65
N PRO A 234 -3.23 10.42 -17.42
CA PRO A 234 -2.46 11.53 -16.90
C PRO A 234 -3.36 12.71 -16.52
N LEU A 235 -2.84 13.65 -15.72
CA LEU A 235 -3.42 14.98 -15.57
C LEU A 235 -3.45 15.71 -16.92
N GLU A 236 -4.47 16.54 -17.11
CA GLU A 236 -4.63 17.39 -18.30
C GLU A 236 -4.99 18.82 -17.89
N PRO A 237 -4.07 19.57 -17.23
CA PRO A 237 -4.40 20.87 -16.65
C PRO A 237 -4.92 21.88 -17.69
N LEU A 238 -4.42 21.81 -18.93
CA LEU A 238 -4.84 22.69 -20.03
C LEU A 238 -6.30 22.44 -20.48
N ASN A 239 -6.84 21.25 -20.21
CA ASN A 239 -8.21 20.86 -20.56
C ASN A 239 -9.12 20.82 -19.32
N GLY A 240 -8.74 21.48 -18.22
CA GLY A 240 -9.48 21.48 -16.96
C GLY A 240 -9.34 20.20 -16.13
N GLY A 241 -8.57 19.21 -16.60
CA GLY A 241 -8.26 17.97 -15.89
C GLY A 241 -7.14 18.15 -14.87
N TRP A 242 -7.28 19.10 -13.94
CA TRP A 242 -6.26 19.44 -12.93
C TRP A 242 -6.16 18.44 -11.77
N PHE A 243 -7.05 17.44 -11.72
CA PHE A 243 -7.00 16.32 -10.77
C PHE A 243 -7.50 15.02 -11.41
N ARG A 244 -7.14 13.89 -10.80
CA ARG A 244 -7.69 12.56 -11.06
C ARG A 244 -8.17 11.95 -9.74
N VAL A 245 -9.22 11.12 -9.82
CA VAL A 245 -9.76 10.39 -8.66
C VAL A 245 -9.89 8.92 -9.05
N GLU A 246 -9.14 8.09 -8.36
CA GLU A 246 -9.26 6.64 -8.42
C GLU A 246 -9.80 6.10 -7.09
N THR A 247 -10.53 5.00 -7.17
CA THR A 247 -11.00 4.26 -6.01
C THR A 247 -10.75 2.78 -6.26
N ASN A 248 -11.72 1.99 -6.72
CA ASN A 248 -11.52 0.56 -6.95
C ASN A 248 -12.21 0.06 -8.22
N PHE A 249 -12.58 0.95 -9.15
CA PHE A 249 -13.35 0.60 -10.34
C PHE A 249 -12.92 1.45 -11.53
N ASP A 250 -12.85 0.87 -12.72
CA ASP A 250 -12.28 1.52 -13.90
C ASP A 250 -12.94 2.89 -14.16
N HIS A 251 -12.14 3.91 -14.47
CA HIS A 251 -12.61 5.29 -14.62
C HIS A 251 -13.55 5.52 -15.81
N TRP A 252 -13.47 4.68 -16.83
CA TRP A 252 -14.37 4.68 -17.98
C TRP A 252 -15.69 3.94 -17.74
N LEU A 253 -15.86 3.30 -16.57
CA LEU A 253 -17.09 2.61 -16.19
C LEU A 253 -17.89 3.43 -15.16
N PRO A 254 -19.23 3.28 -15.14
CA PRO A 254 -20.04 3.89 -14.08
C PRO A 254 -19.66 3.30 -12.71
N PRO A 255 -19.68 4.12 -11.64
CA PRO A 255 -19.45 3.62 -10.29
C PRO A 255 -20.52 2.58 -9.89
N PRO A 256 -20.18 1.59 -9.05
CA PRO A 256 -21.17 0.67 -8.50
C PRO A 256 -22.26 1.43 -7.74
N THR A 257 -23.52 1.01 -7.88
CA THR A 257 -24.68 1.72 -7.28
C THR A 257 -24.63 1.83 -5.75
N LYS A 258 -23.89 0.94 -5.09
CA LYS A 258 -23.71 0.90 -3.64
C LYS A 258 -22.42 1.58 -3.16
N ASP A 259 -21.57 2.05 -4.08
CA ASP A 259 -20.29 2.69 -3.76
C ASP A 259 -20.15 4.03 -4.50
N ASN A 260 -20.44 5.11 -3.77
CA ASN A 260 -20.44 6.47 -4.31
C ASN A 260 -19.13 7.23 -4.06
N ARG A 261 -18.05 6.58 -3.58
CA ARG A 261 -16.82 7.27 -3.15
C ARG A 261 -16.24 8.21 -4.21
N ARG A 262 -16.10 7.74 -5.46
CA ARG A 262 -15.60 8.58 -6.57
C ARG A 262 -16.52 9.77 -6.84
N SER A 263 -17.83 9.53 -6.95
CA SER A 263 -18.83 10.57 -7.24
C SER A 263 -18.84 11.65 -6.16
N THR A 264 -18.74 11.27 -4.88
CA THR A 264 -18.62 12.21 -3.77
C THR A 264 -17.40 13.12 -3.95
N VAL A 265 -16.19 12.57 -4.19
CA VAL A 265 -14.99 13.40 -4.36
C VAL A 265 -15.15 14.40 -5.51
N TYR A 266 -15.65 13.96 -6.68
CA TYR A 266 -15.89 14.86 -7.81
C TYR A 266 -16.88 15.96 -7.46
N THR A 267 -18.04 15.62 -6.89
CA THR A 267 -19.15 16.55 -6.70
C THR A 267 -19.02 17.45 -5.48
N THR A 268 -18.37 17.00 -4.40
CA THR A 268 -18.35 17.72 -3.12
C THR A 268 -16.99 18.31 -2.78
N THR A 269 -15.90 17.60 -3.09
CA THR A 269 -14.57 17.99 -2.61
C THR A 269 -13.82 18.80 -3.67
N MET A 270 -13.78 18.28 -4.89
CA MET A 270 -13.01 18.89 -5.98
C MET A 270 -13.82 19.92 -6.76
N SER A 271 -15.13 19.73 -6.96
CA SER A 271 -15.99 20.76 -7.56
C SER A 271 -16.20 21.99 -6.66
N ALA A 272 -16.03 21.86 -5.35
CA ALA A 272 -16.14 22.97 -4.40
C ALA A 272 -14.81 23.70 -4.14
N ALA A 273 -13.74 23.32 -4.85
CA ALA A 273 -12.40 23.83 -4.63
C ALA A 273 -11.76 24.26 -5.96
N SER A 274 -10.96 25.31 -5.90
CA SER A 274 -10.08 25.71 -7.01
C SER A 274 -8.64 25.21 -6.74
N PRO A 275 -7.78 25.07 -7.75
CA PRO A 275 -6.40 24.65 -7.56
C PRO A 275 -5.64 25.49 -6.51
N GLU A 276 -5.97 26.77 -6.39
CA GLU A 276 -5.36 27.71 -5.44
C GLU A 276 -5.59 27.30 -3.97
N LYS A 277 -6.70 26.60 -3.66
CA LYS A 277 -7.00 26.12 -2.31
C LYS A 277 -6.01 25.06 -1.84
N TYR A 278 -5.45 24.28 -2.77
CA TYR A 278 -4.54 23.16 -2.47
C TYR A 278 -3.06 23.52 -2.65
N ASN A 279 -2.78 24.76 -3.04
CA ASN A 279 -1.43 25.29 -3.12
C ASN A 279 -0.97 25.67 -1.72
N THR A 280 -0.59 24.69 -0.90
CA THR A 280 0.05 24.97 0.38
C THR A 280 1.38 25.66 0.07
N LYS A 281 1.61 26.86 0.62
CA LYS A 281 2.99 27.36 0.79
C LYS A 281 3.74 26.19 1.40
N GLY A 282 4.76 25.68 0.69
CA GLY A 282 5.41 24.43 1.03
C GLY A 282 5.61 24.35 2.54
N CYS A 283 5.22 23.23 3.15
CA CYS A 283 5.64 22.92 4.51
C CYS A 283 7.16 22.83 4.48
N HIS A 284 7.83 23.98 4.59
CA HIS A 284 9.20 24.06 5.03
C HIS A 284 9.17 23.47 6.42
N SER A 285 9.81 22.31 6.57
CA SER A 285 10.27 21.85 7.87
C SER A 285 11.24 22.91 8.37
N ASP A 286 10.72 23.85 9.14
CA ASP A 286 11.54 24.51 10.13
C ASP A 286 11.90 23.43 11.16
N GLU A 287 13.21 23.24 11.32
CA GLU A 287 13.94 22.38 12.28
C GLU A 287 14.18 20.90 11.91
#